data_AF-A0A956A8I2-F1
#
_entry.id   AF-A0A956A8I2-F1
#
_cell.length_a   1.000
_cell.length_b   1.000
_cell.length_c   1.000
_cell.angle_alpha   90.00
_cell.angle_beta   90.00
_cell.angle_gamma   90.00
#
_symmetry.space_group_name_H-M   'P 1'
#
loop_
_entity.id
_entity.type
_entity.pdbx_description
1 polymer ?
#
loop_
_entity_poly.entity_id
_entity_poly.type
_entity_poly.pdbx_seq_one_letter_code
_entity_poly.pdbx_strand_id
1 'polypeptide(L)'
;RIGRALAVYRATGRPLSAWQAEHAEARRARAADRAPARILALWPDRPTLYARVDARATAMVAAGLLAETRALLAGGVPTDAPGLACLGYREARAVLAGEAPEDGLAERVALGHRRYAKRQLTWFRRLVAEDARAVHLDPSALDVLERALALA
;
A
#
# COMPACT_ATOMS: atom_id res chain seq x y z
N ARG A 1 -15.17 -6.06 7.00
CA ARG A 1 -16.21 -5.53 6.07
C ARG A 1 -17.62 -5.78 6.61
N ILE A 2 -18.00 -7.01 6.95
CA ILE A 2 -19.33 -7.35 7.52
C ILE A 2 -19.59 -6.61 8.84
N GLY A 3 -18.65 -6.62 9.79
CA GLY A 3 -18.81 -5.91 11.07
C GLY A 3 -19.06 -4.41 10.91
N ARG A 4 -18.38 -3.74 9.97
CA ARG A 4 -18.62 -2.31 9.69
C ARG A 4 -20.00 -2.07 9.06
N ALA A 5 -20.44 -2.93 8.14
CA ALA A 5 -21.76 -2.82 7.52
C ALA A 5 -22.88 -2.96 8.56
N LEU A 6 -22.77 -3.94 9.46
CA LEU A 6 -23.71 -4.13 10.57
C LEU A 6 -23.67 -2.97 11.56
N ALA A 7 -22.49 -2.47 11.91
CA ALA A 7 -22.35 -1.33 12.82
C ALA A 7 -23.05 -0.07 12.27
N VAL A 8 -22.89 0.23 10.97
CA VAL A 8 -23.56 1.37 10.32
C VAL A 8 -25.07 1.19 10.29
N TYR A 9 -25.54 -0.01 9.92
CA TYR A 9 -26.97 -0.30 9.90
C TYR A 9 -27.61 -0.18 11.29
N ARG A 10 -26.99 -0.77 12.32
CA ARG A 10 -27.49 -0.68 13.70
C ARG A 10 -27.51 0.75 14.23
N ALA A 11 -26.53 1.56 13.86
CA ALA A 11 -26.44 2.95 14.33
C ALA A 11 -27.38 3.92 13.58
N THR A 12 -27.72 3.65 12.32
CA THR A 12 -28.41 4.62 11.45
C THR A 12 -29.75 4.14 10.89
N GLY A 13 -30.08 2.85 11.01
CA GLY A 13 -31.21 2.21 10.33
C GLY A 13 -31.03 2.07 8.82
N ARG A 14 -29.94 2.58 8.24
CA ARG A 14 -29.69 2.60 6.79
C ARG A 14 -28.50 1.68 6.44
N PRO A 15 -28.60 0.83 5.40
CA PRO A 15 -27.52 -0.07 5.04
C PRO A 15 -26.32 0.71 4.49
N LEU A 16 -25.11 0.22 4.76
CA LEU A 16 -23.86 0.83 4.27
C LEU A 16 -23.83 0.96 2.73
N SER A 17 -24.47 0.06 2.00
CA SER A 17 -24.56 0.11 0.54
C SER A 17 -25.31 1.33 0.02
N ALA A 18 -26.37 1.77 0.71
CA ALA A 18 -27.13 2.97 0.33
C ALA A 18 -26.23 4.22 0.42
N TRP A 19 -25.53 4.38 1.54
CA TRP A 19 -24.55 5.45 1.72
C TRP A 19 -23.43 5.40 0.68
N GLN A 20 -22.94 4.21 0.32
CA GLN A 20 -21.88 4.07 -0.68
C GLN A 20 -22.33 4.46 -2.09
N ALA A 21 -23.59 4.20 -2.45
CA ALA A 21 -24.17 4.60 -3.73
C ALA A 21 -24.25 6.13 -3.84
N GLU A 22 -24.80 6.80 -2.83
CA GLU A 22 -24.88 8.27 -2.75
C GLU A 22 -23.48 8.91 -2.85
N HIS A 23 -22.51 8.39 -2.09
CA HIS A 23 -21.14 8.88 -2.18
C HIS A 23 -20.48 8.61 -3.53
N ALA A 24 -20.85 7.54 -4.25
CA ALA A 24 -20.32 7.28 -5.58
C ALA A 24 -20.82 8.31 -6.60
N GLU A 25 -22.10 8.66 -6.52
CA GLU A 25 -22.72 9.71 -7.33
C GLU A 25 -22.11 11.08 -7.03
N ALA A 26 -22.02 11.47 -5.76
CA ALA A 26 -21.37 12.71 -5.34
C ALA A 26 -19.89 12.79 -5.75
N ARG A 27 -19.16 11.67 -5.72
CA ARG A 27 -17.77 11.61 -6.21
C ARG A 27 -17.67 11.81 -7.71
N ARG A 28 -18.59 11.26 -8.51
CA ARG A 28 -18.63 11.48 -9.96
C ARG A 28 -18.92 12.94 -10.27
N ALA A 29 -19.89 13.55 -9.59
CA ALA A 29 -20.20 14.97 -9.73
C ALA A 29 -18.97 15.83 -9.40
N ARG A 30 -18.33 15.62 -8.24
CA ARG A 30 -17.11 16.34 -7.84
C ARG A 30 -15.88 16.07 -8.72
N ALA A 31 -15.85 14.95 -9.45
CA ALA A 31 -14.74 14.66 -10.35
C ALA A 31 -14.78 15.57 -11.59
N ALA A 32 -15.95 16.08 -11.98
CA ALA A 32 -16.09 17.04 -13.08
C ALA A 32 -15.45 18.40 -12.77
N ASP A 33 -15.42 18.80 -11.49
CA ASP A 33 -14.87 20.10 -11.04
C ASP A 33 -13.37 20.05 -10.71
N ARG A 34 -12.72 18.88 -10.82
CA ARG A 34 -11.28 18.76 -10.53
C ARG A 34 -10.47 19.27 -11.72
N ALA A 35 -9.38 19.98 -11.41
CA ALA A 35 -8.37 20.30 -12.42
C ALA A 35 -7.95 19.02 -13.18
N PRO A 36 -7.76 19.11 -14.51
CA PRO A 36 -7.34 17.97 -15.29
C PRO A 36 -6.00 17.48 -14.75
N ALA A 37 -5.96 16.21 -14.35
CA ALA A 37 -4.76 15.54 -13.86
C ALA A 37 -4.51 14.28 -14.68
N ARG A 38 -3.25 13.99 -14.95
CA ARG A 38 -2.79 12.73 -15.51
C ARG A 38 -2.29 11.84 -14.39
N ILE A 39 -2.59 10.55 -14.47
CA ILE A 39 -2.11 9.57 -13.49
C ILE A 39 -1.06 8.71 -14.18
N LEU A 40 0.19 8.84 -13.76
CA LEU A 40 1.29 8.02 -14.25
C LEU A 40 1.50 6.85 -13.29
N ALA A 41 1.12 5.65 -13.73
CA ALA A 41 1.32 4.42 -12.97
C ALA A 41 2.64 3.77 -13.39
N LEU A 42 3.68 3.91 -12.55
CA LEU A 42 4.96 3.24 -12.76
C LEU A 42 4.86 1.77 -12.35
N TRP A 43 5.07 0.86 -13.29
CA TRP A 43 4.99 -0.57 -13.03
C TRP A 43 6.06 -1.33 -13.83
N PRO A 44 7.19 -1.69 -13.20
CA PRO A 44 8.26 -2.50 -13.82
C PRO A 44 7.89 -3.97 -13.96
N ASP A 45 8.70 -4.73 -14.68
CA ASP A 45 8.59 -6.18 -14.66
C ASP A 45 8.69 -6.75 -13.23
N ARG A 46 8.02 -7.90 -13.03
CA ARG A 46 7.91 -8.51 -11.70
C ARG A 46 9.26 -8.97 -11.13
N PRO A 47 10.16 -9.60 -11.91
CA PRO A 47 11.52 -9.90 -11.45
C PRO A 47 12.26 -8.68 -10.89
N THR A 48 12.33 -7.58 -11.64
CA THR A 48 13.00 -6.35 -11.21
C THR A 48 12.37 -5.77 -9.94
N LEU A 49 11.03 -5.76 -9.88
CA LEU A 49 10.30 -5.28 -8.71
C LEU A 49 10.66 -6.09 -7.45
N TYR A 50 10.66 -7.41 -7.56
CA TYR A 50 10.93 -8.28 -6.41
C TYR A 50 12.38 -8.20 -5.97
N ALA A 51 13.34 -8.17 -6.89
CA ALA A 51 14.74 -7.96 -6.55
C ALA A 51 14.96 -6.65 -5.76
N ARG A 52 14.30 -5.54 -6.16
CA ARG A 52 14.36 -4.27 -5.43
C ARG A 52 13.70 -4.33 -4.06
N VAL A 53 12.56 -5.02 -3.95
CA VAL A 53 11.87 -5.25 -2.67
C VAL A 53 12.77 -6.01 -1.70
N ASP A 54 13.47 -7.04 -2.19
CA ASP A 54 14.32 -7.90 -1.38
C ASP A 54 15.55 -7.14 -0.88
N ALA A 55 16.24 -6.44 -1.79
CA ALA A 55 17.36 -5.58 -1.44
C ALA A 55 16.96 -4.52 -0.40
N ARG A 56 15.78 -3.90 -0.57
CA ARG A 56 15.25 -2.93 0.38
C ARG A 56 14.93 -3.56 1.74
N ALA A 57 14.34 -4.74 1.77
CA ALA A 57 14.02 -5.42 3.03
C ALA A 57 15.29 -5.76 3.82
N THR A 58 16.32 -6.27 3.14
CA THR A 58 17.64 -6.49 3.74
C THR A 58 18.24 -5.19 4.27
N ALA A 59 18.19 -4.10 3.49
CA ALA A 59 18.68 -2.80 3.92
C ALA A 59 17.92 -2.24 5.13
N MET A 60 16.59 -2.42 5.20
CA MET A 60 15.79 -2.00 6.35
C MET A 60 16.23 -2.71 7.64
N VAL A 61 16.44 -4.04 7.56
CA VAL A 61 16.91 -4.81 8.72
C VAL A 61 18.31 -4.41 9.12
N ALA A 62 19.23 -4.28 8.16
CA ALA A 62 20.60 -3.84 8.40
C ALA A 62 20.69 -2.42 8.98
N ALA A 63 19.77 -1.53 8.60
CA ALA A 63 19.64 -0.18 9.14
C ALA A 63 19.03 -0.13 10.56
N GLY A 64 18.72 -1.27 11.17
CA GLY A 64 18.27 -1.34 12.55
C GLY A 64 16.76 -1.33 12.76
N LEU A 65 15.95 -1.86 11.80
CA LEU A 65 14.50 -1.99 11.94
C LEU A 65 14.06 -2.58 13.30
N LEU A 66 14.78 -3.60 13.80
CA LEU A 66 14.47 -4.23 15.07
C LEU A 66 14.75 -3.30 16.27
N ALA A 67 15.86 -2.56 16.22
CA ALA A 67 16.22 -1.58 17.25
C ALA A 67 15.25 -0.39 17.26
N GLU A 68 14.89 0.13 16.08
CA GLU A 68 13.88 1.19 15.94
C GLU A 68 12.53 0.75 16.51
N THR A 69 12.06 -0.45 16.13
CA THR A 69 10.77 -0.98 16.64
C THR A 69 10.79 -1.16 18.15
N ARG A 70 11.92 -1.64 18.71
CA ARG A 70 12.11 -1.78 20.17
C ARG A 70 12.05 -0.42 20.87
N ALA A 71 12.71 0.59 20.31
CA ALA A 71 12.70 1.94 20.85
C ALA A 71 11.30 2.57 20.86
N LEU A 72 10.51 2.36 19.79
CA LEU A 72 9.12 2.82 19.73
C LEU A 72 8.26 2.20 20.84
N LEU A 73 8.37 0.88 21.04
CA LEU A 73 7.64 0.17 22.09
C LEU A 73 8.07 0.62 23.48
N ALA A 74 9.38 0.76 23.72
CA ALA A 74 9.92 1.25 24.98
C ALA A 74 9.50 2.72 25.25
N GLY A 75 9.32 3.51 24.19
CA GLY A 75 8.80 4.88 24.25
C GLY A 75 7.29 4.97 24.49
N GLY A 76 6.60 3.84 24.72
CA GLY A 76 5.19 3.81 25.07
C GLY A 76 4.23 3.76 23.89
N VAL A 77 4.71 3.55 22.65
CA VAL A 77 3.81 3.31 21.51
C VAL A 77 3.06 1.99 21.74
N PRO A 78 1.71 2.00 21.75
CA PRO A 78 0.93 0.79 21.95
C PRO A 78 1.23 -0.26 20.88
N THR A 79 1.25 -1.53 21.26
CA THR A 79 1.56 -2.63 20.34
C THR A 79 0.54 -2.74 19.20
N ASP A 80 -0.69 -2.32 19.42
CA ASP A 80 -1.79 -2.29 18.44
C ASP A 80 -1.90 -0.96 17.67
N ALA A 81 -0.96 -0.04 17.87
CA ALA A 81 -0.93 1.22 17.16
C ALA A 81 -0.90 0.99 15.63
N PRO A 82 -1.69 1.72 14.83
CA PRO A 82 -1.74 1.54 13.38
C PRO A 82 -0.39 1.62 12.68
N GLY A 83 0.54 2.43 13.20
CA GLY A 83 1.90 2.54 12.67
C GLY A 83 2.70 1.24 12.80
N LEU A 84 2.55 0.51 13.90
CA LEU A 84 3.22 -0.78 14.13
C LEU A 84 2.55 -1.94 13.38
N ALA A 85 1.36 -1.73 12.81
CA ALA A 85 0.71 -2.69 11.91
C ALA A 85 1.26 -2.63 10.46
N CYS A 86 2.09 -1.62 10.15
CA CYS A 86 2.75 -1.50 8.84
C CYS A 86 3.75 -2.64 8.58
N LEU A 87 3.99 -2.92 7.29
CA LEU A 87 4.99 -3.90 6.86
C LEU A 87 6.39 -3.44 7.31
N GLY A 88 7.24 -4.38 7.71
CA GLY A 88 8.47 -4.08 8.44
C GLY A 88 8.23 -4.15 9.93
N TYR A 89 7.51 -3.17 10.48
CA TYR A 89 7.23 -3.08 11.92
C TYR A 89 6.44 -4.28 12.45
N ARG A 90 5.45 -4.75 11.69
CA ARG A 90 4.66 -5.92 12.09
C ARG A 90 5.53 -7.17 12.24
N GLU A 91 6.45 -7.38 11.29
CA GLU A 91 7.37 -8.52 11.31
C GLU A 91 8.43 -8.35 12.42
N ALA A 92 8.94 -7.14 12.65
CA ALA A 92 9.87 -6.85 13.74
C ALA A 92 9.22 -7.00 15.12
N ARG A 93 7.98 -6.55 15.29
CA ARG A 93 7.20 -6.71 16.51
C ARG A 93 6.98 -8.19 16.85
N ALA A 94 6.71 -9.04 15.85
CA ALA A 94 6.58 -10.48 16.06
C ALA A 94 7.89 -11.10 16.57
N VAL A 95 9.05 -10.63 16.08
CA VAL A 95 10.35 -11.04 16.62
C VAL A 95 10.53 -10.59 18.07
N LEU A 96 10.26 -9.31 18.36
CA LEU A 96 10.38 -8.76 19.72
C LEU A 96 9.43 -9.40 20.73
N ALA A 97 8.28 -9.90 20.27
CA ALA A 97 7.31 -10.63 21.08
C ALA A 97 7.67 -12.13 21.25
N GLY A 98 8.74 -12.62 20.61
CA GLY A 98 9.12 -14.04 20.62
C GLY A 98 8.21 -14.94 19.77
N GLU A 99 7.36 -14.35 18.92
CA GLU A 99 6.42 -15.07 18.04
C GLU A 99 7.08 -15.52 16.72
N ALA A 100 8.26 -14.99 16.41
CA ALA A 100 9.06 -15.34 15.24
C ALA A 100 10.57 -15.25 15.54
N PRO A 101 11.42 -16.08 14.91
CA PRO A 101 12.87 -15.98 15.09
C PRO A 101 13.43 -14.71 14.45
N GLU A 102 14.49 -14.12 15.00
CA GLU A 102 15.17 -12.98 14.36
C GLU A 102 15.74 -13.37 12.99
N ASP A 103 16.28 -14.59 12.89
CA ASP A 103 16.70 -15.19 11.63
C ASP A 103 15.56 -15.19 10.61
N GLY A 104 15.88 -14.76 9.39
CA GLY A 104 14.90 -14.63 8.30
C GLY A 104 13.95 -13.44 8.43
N LEU A 105 14.19 -12.48 9.33
CA LEU A 105 13.40 -11.25 9.41
C LEU A 105 13.32 -10.52 8.05
N ALA A 106 14.45 -10.38 7.37
CA ALA A 106 14.50 -9.73 6.06
C ALA A 106 13.60 -10.42 5.03
N GLU A 107 13.58 -11.75 4.97
CA GLU A 107 12.73 -12.49 4.04
C GLU A 107 11.24 -12.34 4.39
N ARG A 108 10.87 -12.33 5.67
CA ARG A 108 9.47 -12.08 6.08
C ARG A 108 9.02 -10.68 5.71
N VAL A 109 9.88 -9.67 5.92
CA VAL A 109 9.64 -8.29 5.50
C VAL A 109 9.48 -8.22 3.98
N ALA A 110 10.39 -8.85 3.22
CA ALA A 110 10.33 -8.92 1.76
C ALA A 110 9.02 -9.56 1.29
N LEU A 111 8.65 -10.72 1.83
CA LEU A 111 7.42 -11.43 1.49
C LEU A 111 6.17 -10.57 1.73
N GLY A 112 6.11 -9.86 2.86
CA GLY A 112 5.04 -8.91 3.16
C GLY A 112 4.92 -7.83 2.09
N HIS A 113 6.05 -7.23 1.71
CA HIS A 113 6.13 -6.21 0.66
C HIS A 113 5.83 -6.75 -0.73
N ARG A 114 6.31 -7.94 -1.13
CA ARG A 114 5.96 -8.58 -2.41
C ARG A 114 4.45 -8.83 -2.51
N ARG A 115 3.81 -9.32 -1.45
CA ARG A 115 2.36 -9.51 -1.38
C ARG A 115 1.61 -8.18 -1.51
N TYR A 116 2.11 -7.12 -0.88
CA TYR A 116 1.52 -5.79 -0.99
C TYR A 116 1.70 -5.20 -2.39
N ALA A 117 2.90 -5.28 -2.95
CA ALA A 117 3.20 -4.89 -4.32
C ALA A 117 2.26 -5.59 -5.31
N LYS A 118 2.06 -6.91 -5.20
CA LYS A 118 1.06 -7.64 -6.02
C LYS A 118 -0.36 -7.02 -5.94
N ARG A 119 -0.80 -6.60 -4.75
CA ARG A 119 -2.09 -5.92 -4.57
C ARG A 119 -2.10 -4.55 -5.23
N GLN A 120 -1.03 -3.77 -5.09
CA GLN A 120 -0.89 -2.47 -5.77
C GLN A 120 -0.93 -2.64 -7.29
N LEU A 121 -0.20 -3.62 -7.83
CA LEU A 121 -0.22 -3.94 -9.26
C LEU A 121 -1.62 -4.32 -9.76
N THR A 122 -2.34 -5.12 -8.98
CA THR A 122 -3.74 -5.49 -9.30
C THR A 122 -4.65 -4.25 -9.29
N TRP A 123 -4.42 -3.32 -8.36
CA TRP A 123 -5.15 -2.06 -8.29
C TRP A 123 -4.81 -1.13 -9.47
N PHE A 124 -3.53 -0.95 -9.81
CA PHE A 124 -3.12 -0.16 -10.97
C PHE A 124 -3.68 -0.69 -12.28
N ARG A 125 -3.73 -2.03 -12.44
CA ARG A 125 -4.35 -2.64 -13.63
C ARG A 125 -5.80 -2.21 -13.80
N ARG A 126 -6.57 -2.20 -12.69
CA ARG A 126 -7.97 -1.74 -12.71
C ARG A 126 -8.06 -0.24 -12.95
N LEU A 127 -7.20 0.54 -12.30
CA LEU A 127 -7.15 1.99 -12.47
C LEU A 127 -6.95 2.38 -13.95
N VAL A 128 -5.94 1.81 -14.61
CA VAL A 128 -5.64 2.09 -16.03
C VAL A 128 -6.77 1.60 -16.95
N ALA A 129 -7.48 0.53 -16.59
CA ALA A 129 -8.61 0.04 -17.37
C ALA A 129 -9.90 0.88 -17.19
N GLU A 130 -10.08 1.50 -16.02
CA GLU A 130 -11.32 2.19 -15.65
C GLU A 130 -11.22 3.72 -15.74
N ASP A 131 -10.01 4.30 -15.70
CA ASP A 131 -9.78 5.74 -15.71
C ASP A 131 -8.90 6.13 -16.92
N ALA A 132 -9.50 6.79 -17.91
CA ALA A 132 -8.82 7.24 -19.12
C ALA A 132 -7.67 8.25 -18.87
N ARG A 133 -7.58 8.81 -17.65
CA ARG A 133 -6.46 9.69 -17.26
C ARG A 133 -5.22 8.90 -16.84
N ALA A 134 -5.36 7.60 -16.57
CA ALA A 134 -4.29 6.77 -16.06
C ALA A 134 -3.55 6.06 -17.19
N VAL A 135 -2.22 6.19 -17.20
CA VAL A 135 -1.32 5.58 -18.18
C VAL A 135 -0.29 4.73 -17.46
N HIS A 136 -0.03 3.55 -17.99
CA HIS A 136 1.06 2.68 -17.52
C HIS A 136 2.38 3.07 -18.18
N LEU A 137 3.39 3.30 -17.34
CA LEU A 137 4.77 3.48 -17.75
C LEU A 137 5.65 2.38 -17.15
N ASP A 138 6.51 1.79 -17.97
CA ASP A 138 7.59 0.93 -17.49
C ASP A 138 8.77 1.82 -17.08
N PRO A 139 9.11 1.90 -15.78
CA PRO A 139 10.22 2.72 -15.31
C PRO A 139 11.60 2.19 -15.72
N SER A 140 11.68 0.99 -16.30
CA SER A 140 12.92 0.44 -16.87
C SER A 140 13.15 0.86 -18.33
N ALA A 141 12.14 1.46 -18.99
CA ALA A 141 12.29 1.94 -20.36
C ALA A 141 13.19 3.19 -20.41
N LEU A 142 14.12 3.22 -21.37
CA LEU A 142 15.08 4.32 -21.51
C LEU A 142 14.40 5.66 -21.83
N ASP A 143 13.26 5.62 -22.51
CA ASP A 143 12.46 6.77 -22.94
C ASP A 143 11.37 7.14 -21.92
N VAL A 144 11.34 6.54 -20.73
CA VAL A 144 10.21 6.70 -19.79
C VAL A 144 9.98 8.16 -19.38
N LEU A 145 11.05 8.95 -19.25
CA LEU A 145 10.95 10.37 -18.91
C LEU A 145 10.35 11.18 -20.06
N GLU A 146 10.81 10.93 -21.29
CA GLU A 146 10.28 11.58 -22.50
C GLU A 146 8.80 11.24 -22.68
N ARG A 147 8.44 9.96 -22.50
CA ARG A 147 7.05 9.50 -22.54
C ARG A 147 6.20 10.11 -21.44
N ALA A 148 6.72 10.28 -20.22
CA ALA A 148 6.01 10.93 -19.13
C ALA A 148 5.76 12.42 -19.43
N LEU A 149 6.75 13.12 -19.97
CA LEU A 149 6.66 14.54 -20.32
C LEU A 149 5.73 14.78 -21.51
N ALA A 150 5.72 13.90 -22.51
CA ALA A 150 4.80 13.99 -23.65
C ALA A 150 3.32 13.80 -23.26
N LEU A 151 3.05 13.30 -22.05
CA LEU A 151 1.69 13.12 -21.51
C LEU A 151 1.25 14.29 -20.61
N ALA A 152 2.15 15.21 -20.27
CA ALA A 152 1.91 16.40 -19.44
C ALA A 152 1.33 17.56 -20.27
#